data_AF-A0AAW4ND59-F1
#
_entry.id   AF-A0AAW4ND59-F1
#
_cell.length_a   1.000
_cell.length_b   1.000
_cell.length_c   1.000
_cell.angle_alpha   90.00
_cell.angle_beta   90.00
_cell.angle_gamma   90.00
#
_symmetry.space_group_name_H-M   'P 1'
#
loop_
_entity.id
_entity.type
_entity.pdbx_description
1 polymer ?
#
loop_
_entity_poly.entity_id
_entity_poly.type
_entity_poly.pdbx_seq_one_letter_code
_entity_poly.pdbx_strand_id
1 'polypeptide(L)'
;MGGNDLFEGTPIGVGANGLFVVCKTAQIVTKAEATATKYEVAKGHHFKVGDRFATDACNGQKITNIDKSNPAKDVITLSATLGAVVNPNTCAFESSGENKTLKVVPGAIVGSNMSVEPGENLFVDAWVMGVVRKNNAPIVNKAIEDALKNVAYI
;
A
#
# COMPACT_ATOMS: atom_id res chain seq x y z
N MET A 1 -8.40 6.62 -4.73
CA MET A 1 -7.29 5.70 -5.09
C MET A 1 -7.04 5.79 -6.59
N GLY A 2 -5.98 5.15 -7.13
CA GLY A 2 -5.70 5.13 -8.58
C GLY A 2 -6.18 3.89 -9.33
N GLY A 3 -6.86 2.94 -8.67
CA GLY A 3 -7.38 1.70 -9.28
C GLY A 3 -8.92 1.66 -9.28
N ASN A 4 -9.50 0.92 -10.22
CA ASN A 4 -10.95 0.85 -10.46
C ASN A 4 -11.67 -0.21 -9.64
N ASP A 5 -10.95 -1.17 -9.08
CA ASP A 5 -11.51 -2.23 -8.25
C ASP A 5 -10.64 -2.38 -7.00
N LEU A 6 -11.29 -2.45 -5.85
CA LEU A 6 -10.69 -2.73 -4.56
C LEU A 6 -10.85 -4.23 -4.31
N PHE A 7 -9.74 -4.95 -4.31
CA PHE A 7 -9.75 -6.40 -4.15
C PHE A 7 -9.81 -6.82 -2.68
N GLU A 8 -10.48 -7.93 -2.42
CA GLU A 8 -10.42 -8.67 -1.16
C GLU A 8 -8.96 -8.95 -0.78
N GLY A 9 -8.67 -8.85 0.52
CA GLY A 9 -7.31 -8.96 1.04
C GLY A 9 -6.48 -7.68 0.89
N THR A 10 -6.99 -6.62 0.24
CA THR A 10 -6.26 -5.35 0.15
C THR A 10 -6.04 -4.78 1.56
N PRO A 11 -4.78 -4.48 1.95
CA PRO A 11 -4.50 -3.94 3.27
C PRO A 11 -4.98 -2.48 3.39
N ILE A 12 -5.63 -2.16 4.50
CA ILE A 12 -6.16 -0.83 4.81
C ILE A 12 -5.74 -0.38 6.20
N GLY A 13 -5.58 0.92 6.37
CA GLY A 13 -5.20 1.55 7.63
C GLY A 13 -5.97 2.83 7.89
N VAL A 14 -5.88 3.34 9.12
CA VAL A 14 -6.57 4.57 9.53
C VAL A 14 -6.01 5.77 8.75
N GLY A 15 -6.88 6.46 8.04
CA GLY A 15 -6.61 7.72 7.38
C GLY A 15 -7.11 8.92 8.20
N ALA A 16 -7.62 9.94 7.52
CA ALA A 16 -8.20 11.11 8.18
C ALA A 16 -9.69 10.88 8.53
N ASN A 17 -10.18 11.61 9.53
CA ASN A 17 -11.61 11.66 9.90
C ASN A 17 -12.24 10.28 10.22
N GLY A 18 -11.44 9.33 10.70
CA GLY A 18 -11.90 7.97 11.03
C GLY A 18 -12.17 7.08 9.81
N LEU A 19 -11.86 7.54 8.60
CA LEU A 19 -11.97 6.74 7.38
C LEU A 19 -10.72 5.89 7.18
N PHE A 20 -10.90 4.68 6.68
CA PHE A 20 -9.80 3.82 6.27
C PHE A 20 -9.33 4.19 4.86
N VAL A 21 -8.03 4.07 4.62
CA VAL A 21 -7.39 4.28 3.33
C VAL A 21 -6.54 3.08 2.96
N VAL A 22 -6.38 2.86 1.66
CA VAL A 22 -5.59 1.73 1.15
C VAL A 22 -4.10 1.90 1.44
N CYS A 23 -3.50 0.87 2.02
CA CYS A 23 -2.06 0.67 2.01
C CYS A 23 -1.68 0.16 0.62
N LYS A 24 -1.26 1.08 -0.26
CA LYS A 24 -1.06 0.76 -1.67
C LYS A 24 0.15 -0.13 -1.85
N THR A 25 -0.05 -1.22 -2.57
CA THR A 25 0.99 -2.16 -2.96
C THR A 25 0.91 -2.48 -4.45
N ALA A 26 1.99 -3.00 -5.00
CA ALA A 26 2.04 -3.58 -6.34
C ALA A 26 3.11 -4.69 -6.37
N GLN A 27 2.85 -5.76 -7.12
CA GLN A 27 3.84 -6.81 -7.36
C GLN A 27 4.66 -6.47 -8.61
N ILE A 28 5.99 -6.44 -8.48
CA ILE A 28 6.90 -6.35 -9.63
C ILE A 28 6.79 -7.63 -10.46
N VAL A 29 6.59 -7.54 -11.77
CA VAL A 29 6.46 -8.73 -12.65
C VAL A 29 7.70 -8.99 -13.51
N THR A 30 8.53 -7.97 -13.74
CA THR A 30 9.75 -8.07 -14.56
C THR A 30 10.92 -7.49 -13.79
N LYS A 31 12.10 -8.10 -13.95
CA LYS A 31 13.35 -7.59 -13.36
C LYS A 31 13.63 -6.18 -13.87
N ALA A 32 13.90 -5.26 -12.95
CA ALA A 32 14.35 -3.90 -13.24
C ALA A 32 15.80 -3.74 -12.78
N GLU A 33 16.68 -3.25 -13.66
CA GLU A 33 18.08 -2.99 -13.33
C GLU A 33 18.24 -1.72 -12.48
N ALA A 34 19.40 -1.54 -11.85
CA ALA A 34 19.68 -0.44 -10.90
C ALA A 34 19.59 0.98 -11.49
N THR A 35 19.53 1.11 -12.81
CA THR A 35 19.37 2.38 -13.54
C THR A 35 17.95 2.57 -14.09
N ALA A 36 17.06 1.60 -13.89
CA ALA A 36 15.71 1.65 -14.41
C ALA A 36 14.90 2.77 -13.76
N THR A 37 14.05 3.42 -14.56
CA THR A 37 13.02 4.37 -14.12
C THR A 37 11.62 3.87 -14.44
N LYS A 38 11.49 2.73 -15.12
CA LYS A 38 10.22 2.08 -15.46
C LYS A 38 10.16 0.72 -14.80
N TYR A 39 9.02 0.44 -14.15
CA TYR A 39 8.78 -0.79 -13.42
C TYR A 39 7.47 -1.39 -13.91
N GLU A 40 7.56 -2.64 -14.38
CA GLU A 40 6.37 -3.39 -14.77
C GLU A 40 5.78 -4.05 -13.53
N VAL A 41 4.49 -3.83 -13.30
CA VAL A 41 3.77 -4.35 -12.15
C VAL A 41 2.51 -5.10 -12.55
N ALA A 42 2.07 -6.02 -11.69
CA ALA A 42 0.78 -6.68 -11.84
C ALA A 42 -0.37 -5.67 -11.75
N LYS A 43 -1.50 -6.01 -12.38
CA LYS A 43 -2.74 -5.23 -12.29
C LYS A 43 -3.26 -5.18 -10.86
N GLY A 44 -4.11 -4.20 -10.58
CA GLY A 44 -4.84 -4.10 -9.31
C GLY A 44 -4.21 -3.19 -8.27
N HIS A 45 -3.08 -2.57 -8.57
CA HIS A 45 -2.50 -1.59 -7.67
C HIS A 45 -3.36 -0.31 -7.60
N HIS A 46 -3.27 0.38 -6.47
CA HIS A 46 -3.99 1.64 -6.24
C HIS A 46 -3.11 2.90 -6.34
N PHE A 47 -1.85 2.77 -6.77
CA PHE A 47 -0.96 3.90 -7.05
C PHE A 47 -1.56 4.91 -8.04
N LYS A 48 -1.25 6.18 -7.83
CA LYS A 48 -1.51 7.30 -8.74
C LYS A 48 -0.25 8.14 -8.95
N VAL A 49 -0.23 8.95 -10.00
CA VAL A 49 0.84 9.94 -10.23
C VAL A 49 0.98 10.85 -9.01
N GLY A 50 2.23 11.11 -8.62
CA GLY A 50 2.59 11.87 -7.43
C GLY A 50 2.80 11.03 -6.16
N ASP A 51 2.31 9.80 -6.10
CA ASP A 51 2.64 8.86 -5.01
C ASP A 51 4.13 8.50 -5.05
N ARG A 52 4.67 7.98 -3.93
CA ARG A 52 6.07 7.54 -3.84
C ARG A 52 6.16 6.02 -3.84
N PHE A 53 6.80 5.46 -4.87
CA PHE A 53 6.99 4.04 -5.07
C PHE A 53 8.29 3.58 -4.40
N ALA A 54 8.20 2.71 -3.41
CA ALA A 54 9.32 2.17 -2.64
C ALA A 54 9.31 0.63 -2.62
N THR A 55 10.42 0.02 -2.19
CA THR A 55 10.49 -1.39 -1.82
C THR A 55 11.12 -1.52 -0.42
N ASP A 56 11.17 -2.73 0.12
CA ASP A 56 11.86 -3.03 1.39
C ASP A 56 13.38 -2.71 1.34
N ALA A 57 13.97 -2.79 0.15
CA ALA A 57 15.36 -2.47 -0.11
C ALA A 57 15.59 -1.00 -0.51
N CYS A 58 14.60 -0.33 -1.12
CA CYS A 58 14.80 0.94 -1.83
C CYS A 58 13.92 2.08 -1.31
N ASN A 59 14.51 3.27 -1.14
CA ASN A 59 13.78 4.49 -0.77
C ASN A 59 12.79 4.93 -1.86
N GLY A 60 11.67 5.52 -1.43
CA GLY A 60 10.60 5.93 -2.32
C GLY A 60 10.91 7.05 -3.32
N GLN A 61 10.63 6.80 -4.60
CA GLN A 61 10.70 7.80 -5.67
C GLN A 61 9.31 8.19 -6.18
N LYS A 62 9.13 9.46 -6.55
CA LYS A 62 7.81 9.93 -7.04
C LYS A 62 7.46 9.27 -8.37
N ILE A 63 6.22 8.82 -8.50
CA ILE A 63 5.61 8.35 -9.74
C ILE A 63 5.28 9.55 -10.63
N THR A 64 5.77 9.54 -11.86
CA THR A 64 5.52 10.59 -12.86
C THR A 64 4.50 10.17 -13.91
N ASN A 65 4.40 8.87 -14.19
CA ASN A 65 3.42 8.32 -15.13
C ASN A 65 3.02 6.89 -14.75
N ILE A 66 1.79 6.52 -15.08
CA ILE A 66 1.29 5.15 -14.98
C ILE A 66 0.61 4.81 -16.31
N ASP A 67 1.19 3.86 -17.06
CA ASP A 67 0.60 3.33 -18.28
C ASP A 67 -0.15 2.03 -17.96
N LYS A 68 -1.45 2.02 -18.25
CA LYS A 68 -2.36 0.88 -18.02
C LYS A 68 -2.87 0.22 -19.30
N SER A 69 -2.34 0.60 -20.45
CA SER A 69 -2.83 0.16 -21.78
C SER A 69 -2.65 -1.34 -22.02
N ASN A 70 -1.62 -1.96 -21.44
CA ASN A 70 -1.39 -3.39 -21.58
C ASN A 70 -2.39 -4.18 -20.69
N PRO A 71 -3.12 -5.17 -21.21
CA PRO A 71 -4.10 -5.91 -20.40
C PRO A 71 -3.46 -6.78 -19.31
N ALA A 72 -2.22 -7.24 -19.46
CA ALA A 72 -1.55 -8.16 -18.54
C ALA A 72 -0.80 -7.47 -17.39
N LYS A 73 -0.42 -6.20 -17.55
CA LYS A 73 0.44 -5.48 -16.60
C LYS A 73 0.26 -3.96 -16.70
N ASP A 74 0.69 -3.25 -15.67
CA ASP A 74 0.84 -1.80 -15.69
C ASP A 74 2.34 -1.43 -15.72
N VAL A 75 2.66 -0.25 -16.26
CA VAL A 75 4.03 0.28 -16.24
C VAL A 75 4.06 1.57 -15.44
N ILE A 76 4.75 1.55 -14.31
CA ILE A 76 4.96 2.71 -13.45
C ILE A 76 6.29 3.36 -13.82
N THR A 77 6.26 4.66 -14.13
CA THR A 77 7.45 5.47 -14.39
C THR A 77 7.75 6.35 -13.19
N LEU A 78 8.99 6.31 -12.72
CA LEU A 78 9.49 7.09 -11.59
C LEU A 78 10.32 8.30 -12.06
N SER A 79 10.34 9.33 -11.23
CA SER A 79 11.14 10.55 -11.43
C SER A 79 12.65 10.31 -11.32
N ALA A 80 13.06 9.28 -10.58
CA ALA A 80 14.44 8.84 -10.44
C ALA A 80 14.47 7.32 -10.28
N THR A 81 15.64 6.73 -10.50
CA THR A 81 15.83 5.29 -10.27
C THR A 81 15.79 4.93 -8.79
N LEU A 82 15.40 3.70 -8.47
CA LEU A 82 15.53 3.14 -7.12
C LEU A 82 16.99 2.83 -6.74
N GLY A 83 17.92 2.86 -7.71
CA GLY A 83 19.36 2.70 -7.46
C GLY A 83 19.80 1.27 -7.14
N ALA A 84 18.91 0.29 -7.29
CA ALA A 84 19.19 -1.13 -7.06
C ALA A 84 18.37 -2.01 -8.01
N VAL A 85 18.85 -3.23 -8.21
CA VAL A 85 18.11 -4.25 -8.96
C VAL A 85 16.86 -4.65 -8.17
N VAL A 86 15.71 -4.65 -8.85
CA VAL A 86 14.43 -5.10 -8.28
C VAL A 86 13.95 -6.31 -9.06
N ASN A 87 13.80 -7.44 -8.38
CA ASN A 87 13.43 -8.70 -9.02
C ASN A 87 11.90 -8.87 -9.12
N PRO A 88 11.41 -9.72 -10.05
CA PRO A 88 10.02 -10.17 -10.04
C PRO A 88 9.60 -10.69 -8.67
N ASN A 89 8.31 -10.59 -8.35
CA ASN A 89 7.70 -10.92 -7.05
C ASN A 89 8.11 -10.02 -5.87
N THR A 90 8.90 -8.97 -6.11
CA THR A 90 9.13 -7.94 -5.08
C THR A 90 7.84 -7.16 -4.85
N CYS A 91 7.49 -6.93 -3.58
CA CYS A 91 6.40 -6.04 -3.21
C CYS A 91 6.89 -4.59 -3.22
N ALA A 92 6.30 -3.77 -4.08
CA ALA A 92 6.41 -2.33 -4.01
C ALA A 92 5.27 -1.75 -3.19
N PHE A 93 5.53 -0.67 -2.45
CA PHE A 93 4.54 -0.01 -1.59
C PHE A 93 4.63 1.52 -1.65
N GLU A 94 3.54 2.19 -1.25
CA GLU A 94 3.54 3.65 -1.11
C GLU A 94 4.25 4.07 0.17
N SER A 95 5.34 4.83 0.01
CA SER A 95 6.13 5.36 1.13
C SER A 95 5.68 6.76 1.54
N SER A 96 5.90 7.11 2.81
CA SER A 96 5.56 8.43 3.37
C SER A 96 6.49 9.54 2.89
N GLY A 97 7.68 9.20 2.37
CA GLY A 97 8.69 10.14 1.92
C GLY A 97 9.80 9.48 1.12
N GLU A 98 10.98 10.10 1.07
CA GLU A 98 12.21 9.51 0.48
C GLU A 98 12.82 8.49 1.43
N ASN A 99 12.02 7.50 1.80
CA ASN A 99 12.33 6.53 2.82
C ASN A 99 11.66 5.19 2.49
N LYS A 100 11.74 4.25 3.43
CA LYS A 100 11.13 2.91 3.35
C LYS A 100 9.96 2.75 4.32
N THR A 101 9.39 3.85 4.78
CA THR A 101 8.32 3.87 5.76
C THR A 101 6.99 3.86 5.01
N LEU A 102 6.13 2.90 5.32
CA LEU A 102 4.77 2.85 4.78
C LEU A 102 4.06 4.19 5.02
N LYS A 103 3.40 4.72 3.99
CA LYS A 103 2.56 5.91 4.14
C LYS A 103 1.31 5.62 4.97
N VAL A 104 0.76 4.42 4.81
CA VAL A 104 -0.41 3.93 5.54
C VAL A 104 0.01 2.67 6.27
N VAL A 105 -0.10 2.67 7.60
CA VAL A 105 0.15 1.49 8.41
C VAL A 105 -1.11 0.63 8.41
N PRO A 106 -1.08 -0.60 7.88
CA PRO A 106 -2.27 -1.42 7.78
C PRO A 106 -2.68 -1.96 9.16
N GLY A 107 -3.99 -2.00 9.40
CA GLY A 107 -4.60 -2.57 10.61
C GLY A 107 -5.76 -3.51 10.33
N ALA A 108 -6.21 -3.60 9.07
CA ALA A 108 -7.24 -4.53 8.62
C ALA A 108 -7.02 -4.88 7.15
N ILE A 109 -7.75 -5.89 6.67
CA ILE A 109 -7.85 -6.23 5.25
C ILE A 109 -9.29 -6.06 4.77
N VAL A 110 -9.46 -5.69 3.51
CA VAL A 110 -10.77 -5.67 2.85
C VAL A 110 -11.32 -7.09 2.77
N GLY A 111 -12.58 -7.29 3.14
CA GLY A 111 -13.21 -8.62 3.17
C GLY A 111 -14.01 -9.00 1.91
N SER A 112 -14.34 -8.02 1.04
CA SER A 112 -15.03 -8.27 -0.22
C SER A 112 -14.47 -7.44 -1.37
N ASN A 113 -14.52 -7.97 -2.60
CA ASN A 113 -14.24 -7.21 -3.82
C ASN A 113 -15.30 -6.12 -4.05
N MET A 114 -14.87 -4.89 -4.33
CA MET A 114 -15.77 -3.76 -4.62
C MET A 114 -15.25 -2.94 -5.81
N SER A 115 -16.13 -2.52 -6.71
CA SER A 115 -15.77 -1.51 -7.72
C SER A 115 -15.61 -0.14 -7.05
N VAL A 116 -14.62 0.61 -7.51
CA VAL A 116 -14.21 1.91 -6.97
C VAL A 116 -14.75 3.01 -7.88
N GLU A 117 -15.67 3.81 -7.34
CA GLU A 117 -16.12 5.04 -7.98
C GLU A 117 -15.18 6.22 -7.60
N PRO A 118 -14.55 6.88 -8.58
CA PRO A 118 -13.62 7.97 -8.29
C PRO A 118 -14.27 9.13 -7.53
N GLY A 119 -13.75 9.43 -6.33
CA GLY A 119 -14.20 10.56 -5.51
C GLY A 119 -15.19 10.19 -4.41
N GLU A 120 -15.72 8.98 -4.42
CA GLU A 120 -16.70 8.50 -3.45
C GLU A 120 -16.07 7.67 -2.33
N ASN A 121 -16.76 7.62 -1.19
CA ASN A 121 -16.43 6.70 -0.09
C ASN A 121 -17.13 5.36 -0.29
N LEU A 122 -16.42 4.28 0.00
CA LEU A 122 -16.93 2.91 -0.09
C LEU A 122 -17.27 2.38 1.30
N PHE A 123 -18.44 1.76 1.41
CA PHE A 123 -18.76 0.90 2.56
C PHE A 123 -18.34 -0.53 2.18
N VAL A 124 -17.31 -1.04 2.85
CA VAL A 124 -16.82 -2.40 2.66
C VAL A 124 -16.63 -3.05 4.03
N ASP A 125 -16.87 -4.36 4.09
CA ASP A 125 -16.49 -5.13 5.26
C ASP A 125 -14.97 -5.23 5.35
N ALA A 126 -14.46 -5.20 6.59
CA ALA A 126 -13.04 -5.28 6.88
C ALA A 126 -12.80 -6.36 7.92
N TRP A 127 -11.83 -7.23 7.68
CA TRP A 127 -11.48 -8.28 8.62
C TRP A 127 -10.27 -7.84 9.44
N VAL A 128 -10.38 -8.05 10.75
CA VAL A 128 -9.32 -7.74 11.70
C VAL A 128 -9.25 -8.79 12.79
N MET A 129 -8.04 -9.12 13.22
CA MET A 129 -7.81 -9.89 14.43
C MET A 129 -7.66 -8.91 15.58
N GLY A 130 -8.68 -8.79 16.43
CA GLY A 130 -8.69 -8.05 17.69
C GLY A 130 -8.27 -6.57 17.63
N VAL A 131 -9.24 -5.65 17.70
CA VAL A 131 -8.96 -4.20 17.81
C VAL A 131 -9.40 -3.68 19.15
N VAL A 132 -8.51 -2.94 19.80
CA VAL A 132 -8.78 -2.25 21.06
C VAL A 132 -8.56 -0.75 20.88
N ARG A 133 -9.59 0.06 21.13
CA ARG A 133 -9.44 1.51 21.16
C ARG A 133 -8.69 1.92 22.43
N LYS A 134 -7.48 2.47 22.30
CA LYS A 134 -6.60 2.80 23.44
C LYS A 134 -7.31 3.65 24.51
N ASN A 135 -8.08 4.64 24.08
CA ASN A 135 -8.78 5.56 24.99
C ASN A 135 -9.88 4.90 25.84
N ASN A 136 -10.35 3.70 25.45
CA ASN A 136 -11.43 2.98 26.14
C ASN A 136 -10.90 1.73 26.88
N ALA A 137 -9.59 1.49 26.88
CA ALA A 137 -8.97 0.31 27.45
C ALA A 137 -8.09 0.67 28.66
N PRO A 138 -7.77 -0.30 29.53
CA PRO A 138 -6.74 -0.12 30.55
C PRO A 138 -5.42 0.32 29.93
N ILE A 139 -4.69 1.17 30.65
CA ILE A 139 -3.36 1.60 30.20
C ILE A 139 -2.41 0.40 30.14
N VAL A 140 -1.79 0.21 28.97
CA VAL A 140 -0.77 -0.82 28.73
C VAL A 140 0.49 -0.14 28.22
N ASN A 141 1.65 -0.71 28.55
CA ASN A 141 2.94 -0.23 28.02
C ASN A 141 3.28 -0.95 26.70
N LYS A 142 4.30 -0.46 26.00
CA LYS A 142 4.74 -1.02 24.71
C LYS A 142 5.10 -2.51 24.79
N ALA A 143 5.67 -2.96 25.91
CA ALA A 143 6.03 -4.36 26.11
C ALA A 143 4.79 -5.28 26.15
N ILE A 144 3.68 -4.82 26.75
CA ILE A 144 2.41 -5.54 26.76
C ILE A 144 1.77 -5.53 25.36
N GLU A 145 1.78 -4.39 24.67
CA GLU A 145 1.29 -4.29 23.28
C GLU A 145 2.02 -5.27 22.36
N ASP A 146 3.36 -5.34 22.45
CA ASP A 146 4.18 -6.24 21.63
C ASP A 146 4.02 -7.73 21.96
N ALA A 147 3.66 -8.04 23.21
CA ALA A 147 3.37 -9.41 23.63
C ALA A 147 2.02 -9.91 23.06
N LEU A 148 1.07 -9.01 22.82
CA LEU A 148 -0.27 -9.31 22.29
C LEU A 148 -0.27 -9.26 20.75
N LYS A 149 0.45 -10.20 20.12
CA LYS A 149 0.75 -10.21 18.66
C LYS A 149 -0.47 -10.14 17.73
N ASN A 150 -1.65 -10.50 18.20
CA ASN A 150 -2.90 -10.51 17.43
C ASN A 150 -3.93 -9.47 17.93
N VAL A 151 -3.50 -8.47 18.69
CA VAL A 151 -4.36 -7.37 19.16
C VAL A 151 -3.74 -6.05 18.73
N ALA A 152 -4.43 -5.34 17.84
CA ALA A 152 -4.06 -4.00 17.43
C ALA A 152 -4.68 -2.97 18.38
N TYR A 153 -3.84 -2.17 19.03
CA TYR A 153 -4.29 -1.02 19.82
C TYR A 153 -4.26 0.24 18.95
N ILE A 154 -5.42 0.84 18.71
CA ILE A 154 -5.61 2.02 17.84
C ILE A 154 -6.15 3.24 18.59
#